data_AF-A0A9E4N5X7-F1
#
_entry.id   AF-A0A9E4N5X7-F1
#
_cell.length_a   1.000
_cell.length_b   1.000
_cell.length_c   1.000
_cell.angle_alpha   90.00
_cell.angle_beta   90.00
_cell.angle_gamma   90.00
#
_symmetry.space_group_name_H-M   'P 1'
#
loop_
_entity.id
_entity.type
_entity.pdbx_description
1 polymer ?
#
loop_
_entity_poly.entity_id
_entity_poly.type
_entity_poly.pdbx_seq_one_letter_code
_entity_poly.pdbx_strand_id
1 'polypeptide(L)'
;MLNAQTADMPGGVSATYSALMANMPQSYHRALSGMSRTMAGSITNAYAQMSAGKANAALMRMDASSFRESAKKSRAVGKFEESRSRRNTAKAQGETKAAIAASGFATDKGSAVDAAADIAQMGELDALVIRHNYESQAIGLENQARSSEIMANHTRRQANINTFMTLADGATMVASQWYQYRE
;
A
#
# COMPACT_ATOMS: atom_id res chain seq x y z
N MET A 1 -23.28 -30.98 -36.77
CA MET A 1 -21.84 -31.07 -36.42
C MET A 1 -21.64 -30.43 -35.05
N LEU A 2 -21.08 -31.22 -34.12
CA LEU A 2 -20.35 -30.89 -32.88
C LEU A 2 -20.86 -29.81 -31.89
N ASN A 3 -21.47 -30.30 -30.80
CA ASN A 3 -20.95 -30.31 -29.42
C ASN A 3 -20.28 -29.05 -28.83
N ALA A 4 -20.83 -28.52 -27.73
CA ALA A 4 -20.08 -28.27 -26.49
C ALA A 4 -21.02 -27.95 -25.31
N GLN A 5 -21.16 -28.95 -24.44
CA GLN A 5 -21.47 -28.81 -23.01
C GLN A 5 -20.55 -27.81 -22.31
N THR A 6 -21.08 -27.20 -21.23
CA THR A 6 -20.36 -26.73 -20.02
C THR A 6 -19.28 -25.65 -20.23
N ALA A 7 -19.25 -24.57 -19.48
CA ALA A 7 -19.04 -24.63 -18.06
C ALA A 7 -19.40 -23.30 -17.41
N ASP A 8 -19.99 -23.44 -16.24
CA ASP A 8 -20.00 -22.44 -15.18
C ASP A 8 -18.57 -21.91 -14.95
N MET A 9 -18.40 -20.59 -15.05
CA MET A 9 -17.31 -19.87 -14.40
C MET A 9 -17.88 -18.57 -13.83
N PRO A 10 -17.63 -18.27 -12.56
CA PRO A 10 -18.25 -17.18 -11.84
C PRO A 10 -17.56 -15.85 -12.16
N GLY A 11 -18.36 -14.86 -12.53
CA GLY A 11 -17.93 -13.47 -12.65
C GLY A 11 -17.85 -12.97 -14.09
N GLY A 12 -18.31 -11.74 -14.29
CA GLY A 12 -17.96 -10.98 -15.49
C GLY A 12 -19.11 -10.73 -16.46
N VAL A 13 -19.97 -9.78 -16.08
CA VAL A 13 -20.47 -8.64 -16.89
C VAL A 13 -20.63 -8.83 -18.41
N SER A 14 -21.77 -8.32 -18.88
CA SER A 14 -21.93 -7.59 -20.14
C SER A 14 -22.56 -8.40 -21.28
N ALA A 15 -23.77 -8.02 -21.69
CA ALA A 15 -23.92 -7.24 -22.93
C ALA A 15 -25.30 -7.36 -23.62
N THR A 16 -26.25 -8.22 -23.21
CA THR A 16 -27.41 -8.49 -24.10
C THR A 16 -28.80 -8.52 -23.47
N TYR A 17 -28.98 -8.03 -22.25
CA TYR A 17 -30.33 -7.64 -21.75
C TYR A 17 -30.63 -6.15 -21.92
N SER A 18 -29.81 -5.44 -22.70
CA SER A 18 -30.07 -4.10 -23.21
C SER A 18 -31.06 -4.09 -24.40
N ALA A 19 -31.35 -5.25 -25.02
CA ALA A 19 -32.18 -5.33 -26.22
C ALA A 19 -33.68 -5.61 -25.96
N LEU A 20 -34.08 -6.00 -24.75
CA LEU A 20 -35.49 -6.27 -24.42
C LEU A 20 -36.19 -5.10 -23.68
N MET A 21 -35.63 -3.89 -23.77
CA MET A 21 -36.12 -2.69 -23.06
C MET A 21 -36.48 -1.53 -23.99
N ALA A 22 -36.52 -1.75 -25.31
CA ALA A 22 -36.70 -0.67 -26.27
C ALA A 22 -38.17 -0.26 -26.52
N ASN A 23 -39.17 -0.93 -25.94
CA ASN A 23 -40.56 -0.62 -26.29
C ASN A 23 -41.63 -0.94 -25.23
N MET A 24 -41.37 -0.67 -23.94
CA MET A 24 -42.41 -0.73 -22.91
C MET A 24 -42.62 0.61 -22.18
N PRO A 25 -43.87 1.06 -22.00
CA PRO A 25 -44.20 2.31 -21.34
C PRO A 25 -43.80 2.30 -19.86
N GLN A 26 -43.34 3.47 -19.38
CA GLN A 26 -42.57 3.71 -18.16
C GLN A 26 -43.24 3.42 -16.81
N SER A 27 -44.47 2.87 -16.74
CA SER A 27 -45.26 2.92 -15.50
C SER A 27 -45.48 1.61 -14.72
N TYR A 28 -45.21 0.40 -15.21
CA TYR A 28 -45.83 -0.77 -14.54
C TYR A 28 -45.08 -2.10 -14.39
N HIS A 29 -43.74 -2.15 -14.40
CA HIS A 29 -43.02 -3.40 -14.04
C HIS A 29 -41.91 -3.25 -12.97
N ARG A 30 -41.94 -2.18 -12.17
CA ARG A 30 -41.07 -2.00 -10.98
C ARG A 30 -41.83 -2.01 -9.65
N ALA A 31 -42.97 -2.68 -9.59
CA ALA A 31 -43.67 -2.88 -8.34
C ALA A 31 -44.08 -4.35 -8.18
N LEU A 32 -43.65 -4.94 -7.07
CA LEU A 32 -44.34 -6.03 -6.37
C LEU A 32 -44.10 -7.53 -6.68
N SER A 33 -42.95 -7.94 -7.24
CA SER A 33 -42.57 -9.39 -7.17
C SER A 33 -41.11 -9.68 -6.83
N GLY A 34 -40.33 -8.67 -6.43
CA GLY A 34 -38.92 -8.83 -6.05
C GLY A 34 -38.62 -8.66 -4.56
N MET A 35 -39.58 -8.22 -3.74
CA MET A 35 -39.28 -7.64 -2.41
C MET A 35 -39.07 -8.65 -1.28
N SER A 36 -39.51 -9.91 -1.44
CA SER A 36 -39.30 -10.96 -0.42
C SER A 36 -38.02 -11.77 -0.64
N ARG A 37 -37.47 -11.84 -1.87
CA ARG A 37 -36.17 -12.49 -2.14
C ARG A 37 -34.97 -11.56 -1.91
N THR A 38 -35.18 -10.25 -1.87
CA THR A 38 -34.12 -9.28 -1.55
C THR A 38 -33.77 -9.27 -0.07
N MET A 39 -34.68 -9.61 0.85
CA MET A 39 -34.37 -9.57 2.29
C MET A 39 -33.36 -10.64 2.72
N ALA A 40 -33.59 -11.91 2.37
CA ALA A 40 -32.61 -12.97 2.63
C ALA A 40 -31.31 -12.75 1.84
N GLY A 41 -31.40 -12.27 0.60
CA GLY A 41 -30.23 -11.89 -0.21
C GLY A 41 -29.44 -10.72 0.38
N SER A 42 -30.10 -9.71 0.93
CA SER A 42 -29.47 -8.48 1.45
C SER A 42 -28.66 -8.72 2.71
N ILE A 43 -29.14 -9.56 3.64
CA ILE A 43 -28.38 -9.92 4.85
C ILE A 43 -27.17 -10.77 4.47
N THR A 44 -27.36 -11.76 3.59
CA THR A 44 -26.25 -12.62 3.12
C THR A 44 -25.20 -11.81 2.36
N ASN A 45 -25.63 -10.84 1.53
CA ASN A 45 -24.76 -9.92 0.81
C ASN A 45 -24.03 -8.94 1.74
N ALA A 46 -24.64 -8.49 2.84
CA ALA A 46 -24.01 -7.59 3.80
C ALA A 46 -22.85 -8.28 4.55
N TYR A 47 -23.01 -9.57 4.90
CA TYR A 47 -21.95 -10.39 5.48
C TYR A 47 -20.80 -10.65 4.49
N ALA A 48 -21.11 -10.97 3.24
CA ALA A 48 -20.10 -11.15 2.20
C ALA A 48 -19.29 -9.86 1.96
N GLN A 49 -19.95 -8.70 1.90
CA GLN A 49 -19.30 -7.39 1.77
C GLN A 49 -18.39 -7.06 2.96
N MET A 50 -18.85 -7.33 4.19
CA MET A 50 -18.03 -7.14 5.38
C MET A 50 -16.77 -8.03 5.35
N SER A 51 -16.93 -9.30 4.96
CA SER A 51 -15.82 -10.26 4.87
C SER A 51 -14.80 -9.82 3.81
N ALA A 52 -15.27 -9.44 2.62
CA ALA A 52 -14.42 -8.92 1.55
C ALA A 52 -13.67 -7.64 1.97
N GLY A 53 -14.34 -6.70 2.64
CA GLY A 53 -13.70 -5.50 3.17
C GLY A 53 -12.63 -5.79 4.22
N LYS A 54 -12.87 -6.77 5.11
CA LYS A 54 -11.87 -7.23 6.10
C LYS A 54 -10.66 -7.88 5.43
N ALA A 55 -10.87 -8.69 4.39
CA ALA A 55 -9.79 -9.32 3.61
C ALA A 55 -8.94 -8.26 2.89
N ASN A 56 -9.57 -7.30 2.20
CA ASN A 56 -8.87 -6.19 1.56
C ASN A 56 -8.06 -5.36 2.56
N ALA A 57 -8.63 -5.06 3.73
CA ALA A 57 -7.90 -4.38 4.80
C ALA A 57 -6.71 -5.20 5.34
N ALA A 58 -6.80 -6.53 5.35
CA ALA A 58 -5.69 -7.40 5.75
C ALA A 58 -4.54 -7.36 4.72
N LEU A 59 -4.87 -7.42 3.42
CA LEU A 59 -3.88 -7.28 2.34
C LEU A 59 -3.15 -5.95 2.43
N MET A 60 -3.88 -4.84 2.58
CA MET A 60 -3.27 -3.51 2.74
C MET A 60 -2.34 -3.41 3.97
N ARG A 61 -2.65 -4.12 5.06
CA ARG A 61 -1.76 -4.18 6.24
C ARG A 61 -0.52 -5.02 5.99
N MET A 62 -0.63 -6.09 5.20
CA MET A 62 0.54 -6.85 4.76
C MET A 62 1.45 -5.98 3.90
N ASP A 63 0.89 -5.22 2.97
CA ASP A 63 1.66 -4.26 2.16
C ASP A 63 2.36 -3.22 3.05
N ALA A 64 1.63 -2.66 4.03
CA ALA A 64 2.22 -1.73 4.99
C ALA A 64 3.40 -2.34 5.78
N SER A 65 3.26 -3.59 6.21
CA SER A 65 4.34 -4.31 6.88
C SER A 65 5.54 -4.54 5.95
N SER A 66 5.29 -4.90 4.70
CA SER A 66 6.32 -5.11 3.67
C SER A 66 7.11 -3.82 3.39
N PHE A 67 6.41 -2.68 3.27
CA PHE A 67 7.05 -1.38 3.07
C PHE A 67 7.90 -0.96 4.28
N ARG A 68 7.41 -1.20 5.51
CA ARG A 68 8.22 -0.94 6.72
C ARG A 68 9.48 -1.78 6.77
N GLU A 69 9.37 -3.07 6.43
CA GLU A 69 10.52 -3.96 6.43
C GLU A 69 11.53 -3.54 5.36
N SER A 70 11.04 -3.16 4.18
CA SER A 70 11.86 -2.57 3.13
C SER A 70 12.55 -1.28 3.58
N ALA A 71 11.85 -0.41 4.34
CA ALA A 71 12.43 0.81 4.90
C ALA A 71 13.57 0.51 5.88
N LYS A 72 13.37 -0.45 6.79
CA LYS A 72 14.42 -0.91 7.71
C LYS A 72 15.63 -1.46 6.95
N LYS A 73 15.38 -2.29 5.93
CA LYS A 73 16.44 -2.83 5.07
C LYS A 73 17.19 -1.72 4.36
N SER A 74 16.51 -0.72 3.80
CA SER A 74 17.14 0.46 3.19
C SER A 74 18.10 1.16 4.16
N ARG A 75 17.65 1.43 5.39
CA ARG A 75 18.50 2.02 6.43
C ARG A 75 19.69 1.13 6.80
N ALA A 76 19.48 -0.19 6.90
CA ALA A 76 20.55 -1.14 7.24
C ALA A 76 21.63 -1.19 6.14
N VAL A 77 21.21 -1.24 4.87
CA VAL A 77 22.12 -1.16 3.71
C VAL A 77 22.85 0.18 3.70
N GLY A 78 22.14 1.29 3.94
CA GLY A 78 22.75 2.61 4.02
C GLY A 78 23.83 2.72 5.08
N LYS A 79 23.61 2.18 6.29
CA LYS A 79 24.64 2.13 7.34
C LYS A 79 25.86 1.30 6.95
N PHE A 80 25.64 0.21 6.23
CA PHE A 80 26.74 -0.63 5.72
C PHE A 80 27.58 0.12 4.68
N GLU A 81 26.93 0.78 3.70
CA GLU A 81 27.61 1.57 2.68
C GLU A 81 28.31 2.81 3.27
N GLU A 82 27.68 3.50 4.23
CA GLU A 82 28.31 4.60 5.00
C GLU A 82 29.61 4.11 5.65
N SER A 83 29.55 2.98 6.35
CA SER A 83 30.71 2.38 7.01
C SER A 83 31.79 1.96 6.00
N ARG A 84 31.39 1.47 4.82
CA ARG A 84 32.31 1.11 3.74
C ARG A 84 33.00 2.35 3.18
N SER A 85 32.26 3.43 2.95
CA SER A 85 32.80 4.70 2.49
C SER A 85 33.86 5.23 3.46
N ARG A 86 33.54 5.31 4.76
CA ARG A 86 34.50 5.74 5.80
C ARG A 86 35.77 4.89 5.83
N ARG A 87 35.67 3.57 5.63
CA ARG A 87 36.85 2.68 5.53
C ARG A 87 37.70 2.99 4.30
N ASN A 88 37.08 3.26 3.16
CA ASN A 88 37.79 3.65 1.95
C ASN A 88 38.50 5.00 2.13
N THR A 89 37.85 5.98 2.76
CA THR A 89 38.46 7.27 3.11
C THR A 89 39.67 7.06 4.03
N ALA A 90 39.53 6.24 5.08
CA ALA A 90 40.64 5.95 5.98
C ALA A 90 41.83 5.28 5.26
N LYS A 91 41.55 4.38 4.30
CA LYS A 91 42.58 3.78 3.45
C LYS A 91 43.27 4.82 2.57
N ALA A 92 42.51 5.69 1.90
CA ALA A 92 43.05 6.76 1.07
C ALA A 92 43.92 7.72 1.88
N GLN A 93 43.47 8.13 3.07
CA GLN A 93 44.30 8.93 3.99
C GLN A 93 45.61 8.23 4.37
N GLY A 94 45.55 6.91 4.64
CA GLY A 94 46.74 6.12 4.94
C GLY A 94 47.71 6.05 3.77
N GLU A 95 47.21 5.84 2.56
CA GLU A 95 47.99 5.83 1.31
C GLU A 95 48.63 7.19 1.03
N THR A 96 47.88 8.29 1.18
CA THR A 96 48.41 9.66 1.04
C THR A 96 49.51 9.93 2.07
N LYS A 97 49.30 9.58 3.35
CA LYS A 97 50.32 9.74 4.39
C LYS A 97 51.57 8.91 4.10
N ALA A 98 51.41 7.66 3.66
CA ALA A 98 52.53 6.80 3.30
C ALA A 98 53.30 7.33 2.08
N ALA A 99 52.61 7.83 1.06
CA ALA A 99 53.22 8.44 -0.12
C ALA A 99 54.01 9.70 0.21
N ILE A 100 53.48 10.56 1.09
CA ILE A 100 54.18 11.75 1.60
C ILE A 100 55.42 11.34 2.42
N ALA A 101 55.30 10.32 3.27
CA ALA A 101 56.43 9.82 4.05
C ALA A 101 57.52 9.20 3.15
N ALA A 102 57.12 8.52 2.07
CA ALA A 102 58.04 7.86 1.14
C ALA A 102 58.73 8.83 0.16
N SER A 103 58.08 9.95 -0.19
CA SER A 103 58.65 10.95 -1.11
C SER A 103 59.79 11.77 -0.51
N GLY A 104 60.05 11.63 0.80
CA GLY A 104 61.14 12.34 1.50
C GLY A 104 60.96 13.85 1.54
N PHE A 105 59.85 14.38 1.02
CA PHE A 105 59.55 15.79 1.02
C PHE A 105 59.19 16.19 2.45
N ALA A 106 59.99 17.08 3.04
CA ALA A 106 59.53 17.95 4.11
C ALA A 106 58.41 18.79 3.52
N THR A 107 57.20 18.21 3.50
CA THR A 107 55.98 18.97 3.40
C THR A 107 56.08 19.96 4.55
N ASP A 108 56.31 21.22 4.20
CA ASP A 108 55.74 22.36 4.88
C ASP A 108 54.54 21.87 5.70
N LYS A 109 54.72 21.70 7.01
CA LYS A 109 53.93 20.77 7.84
C LYS A 109 52.41 21.03 7.80
N GLY A 110 51.98 22.18 7.26
CA GLY A 110 50.60 22.50 6.90
C GLY A 110 50.07 21.66 5.73
N SER A 111 50.71 21.69 4.56
CA SER A 111 50.16 21.11 3.30
C SER A 111 49.82 19.61 3.39
N ALA A 112 50.67 18.79 4.04
CA ALA A 112 50.39 17.36 4.24
C ALA A 112 49.23 17.09 5.21
N VAL A 113 49.14 17.89 6.27
CA VAL A 113 48.08 17.76 7.29
C VAL A 113 46.76 18.26 6.74
N ASP A 114 46.80 19.35 5.97
CA ASP A 114 45.66 19.96 5.29
C ASP A 114 45.10 18.99 4.24
N ALA A 115 45.94 18.36 3.42
CA ALA A 115 45.50 17.36 2.45
C ALA A 115 44.83 16.14 3.11
N ALA A 116 45.35 15.66 4.25
CA ALA A 116 44.72 14.57 4.98
C ALA A 116 43.40 14.99 5.63
N ALA A 117 43.29 16.24 6.09
CA ALA A 117 42.08 16.82 6.64
C ALA A 117 40.99 17.00 5.57
N ASP A 118 41.36 17.48 4.38
CA ASP A 118 40.44 17.62 3.23
C ASP A 118 39.87 16.27 2.81
N ILE A 119 40.71 15.22 2.72
CA ILE A 119 40.24 13.85 2.44
C ILE A 119 39.26 13.38 3.54
N ALA A 120 39.53 13.71 4.81
CA ALA A 120 38.63 13.39 5.92
C ALA A 120 37.26 14.07 5.78
N GLN A 121 37.27 15.37 5.48
CA GLN A 121 36.06 16.15 5.29
C GLN A 121 35.25 15.66 4.09
N MET A 122 35.90 15.40 2.96
CA MET A 122 35.24 14.84 1.78
C MET A 122 34.65 13.46 2.06
N GLY A 123 35.38 12.58 2.75
CA GLY A 123 34.88 11.25 3.09
C GLY A 123 33.70 11.26 4.07
N GLU A 124 33.68 12.19 5.04
CA GLU A 124 32.52 12.35 5.91
C GLU A 124 31.33 12.94 5.16
N LEU A 125 31.55 13.88 4.24
CA LEU A 125 30.50 14.37 3.35
C LEU A 125 29.90 13.24 2.50
N ASP A 126 30.73 12.38 1.91
CA ASP A 126 30.28 11.22 1.14
C ASP A 126 29.46 10.26 2.00
N ALA A 127 29.92 9.99 3.23
CA ALA A 127 29.20 9.17 4.20
C ALA A 127 27.82 9.77 4.55
N LEU A 128 27.74 11.08 4.75
CA LEU A 128 26.50 11.80 5.01
C LEU A 128 25.55 11.78 3.81
N VAL A 129 26.05 11.95 2.59
CA VAL A 129 25.27 11.86 1.35
C VAL A 129 24.69 10.45 1.19
N ILE A 130 25.50 9.41 1.40
CA ILE A 130 25.03 8.02 1.39
C ILE A 130 23.90 7.85 2.40
N ARG A 131 24.12 8.23 3.66
CA ARG A 131 23.11 8.11 4.72
C ARG A 131 21.82 8.86 4.35
N HIS A 132 21.94 10.09 3.84
CA HIS A 132 20.80 10.89 3.43
C HIS A 132 19.99 10.22 2.30
N ASN A 133 20.65 9.68 1.29
CA ASN A 133 19.99 9.00 0.17
C ASN A 133 19.20 7.76 0.62
N TYR A 134 19.77 6.95 1.52
CA TYR A 134 19.08 5.76 2.04
C TYR A 134 17.99 6.10 3.05
N GLU A 135 18.15 7.17 3.83
CA GLU A 135 17.11 7.66 4.74
C GLU A 135 15.93 8.23 3.96
N SER A 136 16.17 9.02 2.90
CA SER A 136 15.12 9.54 2.02
C SER A 136 14.32 8.41 1.37
N GLN A 137 14.99 7.34 0.91
CA GLN A 137 14.30 6.14 0.42
C GLN A 137 13.47 5.46 1.51
N ALA A 138 14.00 5.34 2.72
CA ALA A 138 13.29 4.74 3.84
C ALA A 138 12.04 5.54 4.23
N ILE A 139 12.13 6.87 4.28
CA ILE A 139 10.99 7.76 4.53
C ILE A 139 9.92 7.60 3.45
N GLY A 140 10.31 7.49 2.17
CA GLY A 140 9.38 7.22 1.08
C GLY A 140 8.59 5.93 1.28
N LEU A 141 9.27 4.85 1.69
CA LEU A 141 8.65 3.57 2.01
C LEU A 141 7.76 3.65 3.26
N GLU A 142 8.17 4.37 4.30
CA GLU A 142 7.35 4.58 5.50
C GLU A 142 6.06 5.37 5.21
N ASN A 143 6.13 6.32 4.29
CA ASN A 143 4.95 7.05 3.82
C ASN A 143 3.99 6.14 3.06
N GLN A 144 4.51 5.24 2.20
CA GLN A 144 3.71 4.22 1.53
C GLN A 144 3.06 3.27 2.55
N ALA A 145 3.81 2.82 3.56
CA ALA A 145 3.27 1.99 4.63
C ALA A 145 2.12 2.68 5.38
N ARG A 146 2.31 3.95 5.75
CA ARG A 146 1.29 4.75 6.45
C ARG A 146 0.04 4.93 5.59
N SER A 147 0.22 5.21 4.30
CA SER A 147 -0.89 5.31 3.36
C SER A 147 -1.69 4.01 3.30
N SER A 148 -1.02 2.87 3.15
CA SER A 148 -1.67 1.55 3.14
C SER A 148 -2.42 1.25 4.45
N GLU A 149 -1.90 1.64 5.61
CA GLU A 149 -2.63 1.49 6.88
C GLU A 149 -3.86 2.38 6.99
N ILE A 150 -3.76 3.63 6.53
CA ILE A 150 -4.90 4.55 6.49
C ILE A 150 -5.99 3.96 5.60
N MET A 151 -5.63 3.47 4.41
CA MET A 151 -6.56 2.81 3.49
C MET A 151 -7.16 1.53 4.08
N ALA A 152 -6.37 0.72 4.80
CA ALA A 152 -6.87 -0.49 5.48
C ALA A 152 -7.91 -0.14 6.55
N ASN A 153 -7.61 0.86 7.38
CA ASN A 153 -8.51 1.30 8.43
C ASN A 153 -9.78 1.94 7.87
N HIS A 154 -9.64 2.70 6.78
CA HIS A 154 -10.77 3.29 6.07
C HIS A 154 -11.66 2.22 5.45
N THR A 155 -11.09 1.25 4.72
CA THR A 155 -11.81 0.12 4.11
C THR A 155 -12.58 -0.68 5.16
N ARG A 156 -11.96 -0.97 6.31
CA ARG A 156 -12.62 -1.67 7.42
C ARG A 156 -13.78 -0.86 8.01
N ARG A 157 -13.61 0.46 8.19
CA ARG A 157 -14.66 1.35 8.69
C ARG A 157 -15.82 1.46 7.70
N GLN A 158 -15.53 1.66 6.42
CA GLN A 158 -16.54 1.69 5.36
C GLN A 158 -17.32 0.38 5.29
N ALA A 159 -16.63 -0.76 5.31
CA ALA A 159 -17.28 -2.07 5.30
C ALA A 159 -18.27 -2.20 6.46
N ASN A 160 -17.88 -1.80 7.68
CA ASN A 160 -18.77 -1.84 8.83
C ASN A 160 -19.96 -0.87 8.72
N ILE A 161 -19.76 0.36 8.23
CA ILE A 161 -20.82 1.36 8.03
C ILE A 161 -21.80 0.88 6.95
N ASN A 162 -21.30 0.40 5.82
CA ASN A 162 -22.13 -0.08 4.71
C ASN A 162 -22.95 -1.32 5.12
N THR A 163 -22.35 -2.24 5.88
CA THR A 163 -23.07 -3.37 6.48
C THR A 163 -24.14 -2.89 7.45
N PHE A 164 -23.83 -1.92 8.33
CA PHE A 164 -24.83 -1.36 9.26
C PHE A 164 -26.00 -0.71 8.52
N MET A 165 -25.73 0.13 7.51
CA MET A 165 -26.78 0.76 6.70
C MET A 165 -27.61 -0.28 5.96
N THR A 166 -26.99 -1.30 5.37
CA THR A 166 -27.71 -2.39 4.69
C THR A 166 -28.62 -3.17 5.65
N LEU A 167 -28.15 -3.42 6.88
CA LEU A 167 -28.97 -4.08 7.90
C LEU A 167 -30.10 -3.17 8.41
N ALA A 168 -29.84 -1.88 8.59
CA ALA A 168 -30.83 -0.90 9.00
C ALA A 168 -31.93 -0.73 7.95
N ASP A 169 -31.57 -0.60 6.67
CA ASP A 169 -32.52 -0.57 5.54
C ASP A 169 -33.32 -1.88 5.45
N GLY A 170 -32.68 -3.02 5.69
CA GLY A 170 -33.37 -4.30 5.82
C GLY A 170 -34.43 -4.28 6.93
N ALA A 171 -34.10 -3.72 8.10
CA ALA A 171 -34.99 -3.65 9.25
C ALA A 171 -36.17 -2.66 9.05
N THR A 172 -35.93 -1.51 8.44
CA THR A 172 -37.00 -0.53 8.15
C THR A 172 -38.02 -1.07 7.15
N MET A 173 -37.57 -1.85 6.16
CA MET A 173 -38.47 -2.53 5.21
C MET A 173 -39.31 -3.64 5.85
N VAL A 174 -38.77 -4.38 6.84
CA VAL A 174 -39.56 -5.37 7.59
C VAL A 174 -40.60 -4.66 8.46
N ALA A 175 -40.20 -3.60 9.16
CA ALA A 175 -41.11 -2.85 10.02
C ALA A 175 -42.29 -2.26 9.23
N SER A 176 -42.06 -1.69 8.05
CA SER A 176 -43.13 -1.12 7.22
C SER A 176 -44.14 -2.15 6.72
N GLN A 177 -43.71 -3.38 6.42
CA GLN A 177 -44.64 -4.48 6.08
C GLN A 177 -45.55 -4.86 7.24
N TRP A 178 -45.03 -4.93 8.47
CA TRP A 178 -45.85 -5.25 9.65
C TRP A 178 -46.89 -4.17 9.95
N TYR A 179 -46.55 -2.90 9.74
CA TYR A 179 -47.50 -1.81 9.91
C TYR A 179 -48.60 -1.81 8.84
N GLN A 180 -48.28 -2.16 7.58
CA GLN A 180 -49.28 -2.27 6.50
C GLN A 180 -50.29 -3.40 6.68
N TYR A 181 -49.97 -4.45 7.44
CA TYR A 181 -50.89 -5.55 7.71
C TYR A 181 -51.85 -5.31 8.89
N ARG A 182 -51.72 -4.16 9.59
CA ARG A 182 -52.44 -3.87 10.84
C ARG A 182 -53.48 -2.74 10.73
N GLU A 183 -53.65 -2.18 9.53
CA GLU A 183 -54.83 -1.40 9.10
C GLU A 183 -55.70 -2.25 8.17
#